data_AF-A0A497ETG7-F1
#
_entry.id   AF-A0A497ETG7-F1
#
_cell.length_a   1.000
_cell.length_b   1.000
_cell.length_c   1.000
_cell.angle_alpha   90.00
_cell.angle_beta   90.00
_cell.angle_gamma   90.00
#
_symmetry.space_group_name_H-M   'P 1'
#
loop_
_entity.id
_entity.type
_entity.pdbx_description
1 polymer ?
#
loop_
_entity_poly.entity_id
_entity_poly.type
_entity_poly.pdbx_seq_one_letter_code
_entity_poly.pdbx_strand_id
1 'polypeptide(L)'
;MSEAFKISSTSIPKAIYEIVQHNIRLWRLYERATLIAGHMAPLVTIAIVTYCLATFTIPYPLTPQKLPLTSSESLALILGIVIAFISHELSHIAILAVHGIKATGFGVVIGSLIGGYVEATFPEEKLKEVKKPFYAAGIGINLIMGALFLTLSLAFKSSELALISAMNIWFVVINSFLGGPFDANMLYEDYFAESPLLAKILRFIPAAIWILILVVQLVKTL
;
A
#
# COMPACT_ATOMS: atom_id res chain seq x y z
N MET A 1 -11.21 17.44 21.82
CA MET A 1 -10.85 16.42 20.81
C MET A 1 -11.24 16.99 19.47
N SER A 2 -10.30 17.18 18.53
CA SER A 2 -10.63 17.74 17.21
C SER A 2 -11.44 16.70 16.43
N GLU A 3 -12.58 17.10 15.90
CA GLU A 3 -13.37 16.25 15.00
C GLU A 3 -12.53 15.95 13.76
N ALA A 4 -12.42 14.68 13.40
CA ALA A 4 -11.74 14.28 12.19
C ALA A 4 -12.55 14.74 10.97
N PHE A 5 -11.91 15.44 10.04
CA PHE A 5 -12.55 15.89 8.82
C PHE A 5 -12.76 14.69 7.89
N LYS A 6 -13.99 14.50 7.38
CA LYS A 6 -14.36 13.38 6.52
C LYS A 6 -14.86 13.88 5.17
N ILE A 7 -14.22 13.44 4.10
CA ILE A 7 -14.75 13.54 2.74
C ILE A 7 -15.29 12.16 2.37
N SER A 8 -16.54 12.08 1.92
CA SER A 8 -17.15 10.79 1.57
C SER A 8 -17.90 10.83 0.24
N SER A 9 -18.01 9.68 -0.41
CA SER A 9 -18.81 9.48 -1.62
C SER A 9 -19.53 8.14 -1.57
N THR A 10 -20.80 8.17 -1.96
CA THR A 10 -21.64 6.97 -2.14
C THR A 10 -21.78 6.59 -3.62
N SER A 11 -21.45 7.50 -4.54
CA SER A 11 -21.56 7.28 -5.99
C SER A 11 -20.36 6.50 -6.57
N ILE A 12 -19.15 6.77 -6.06
CA ILE A 12 -17.93 6.09 -6.50
C ILE A 12 -18.00 4.57 -6.30
N PRO A 13 -18.38 4.06 -5.11
CA PRO A 13 -18.55 2.62 -4.90
C PRO A 13 -19.53 1.97 -5.88
N LYS A 14 -20.63 2.65 -6.20
CA LYS A 14 -21.65 2.15 -7.11
C LYS A 14 -21.14 2.05 -8.55
N ALA A 15 -20.44 3.07 -9.03
CA ALA A 15 -19.82 3.07 -10.36
C ALA A 15 -18.76 1.96 -10.48
N ILE A 16 -17.90 1.80 -9.47
CA ILE A 16 -16.90 0.72 -9.45
C ILE A 16 -17.57 -0.64 -9.47
N TYR A 17 -18.63 -0.84 -8.67
CA TYR A 17 -19.37 -2.09 -8.67
C TYR A 17 -19.89 -2.44 -10.07
N GLU A 18 -20.50 -1.49 -10.77
CA GLU A 18 -21.02 -1.71 -12.13
C GLU A 18 -19.89 -2.06 -13.12
N ILE A 19 -18.76 -1.34 -13.09
CA ILE A 19 -17.58 -1.61 -13.93
C ILE A 19 -17.02 -3.02 -13.65
N VAL A 20 -16.94 -3.38 -12.37
CA VAL A 20 -16.42 -4.69 -11.93
C VAL A 20 -17.32 -5.81 -12.40
N GLN A 21 -18.63 -5.70 -12.19
CA GLN A 21 -19.60 -6.71 -12.60
C GLN A 21 -19.63 -6.88 -14.14
N HIS A 22 -19.50 -5.79 -14.90
CA HIS A 22 -19.48 -5.86 -16.36
C HIS A 22 -18.28 -6.67 -16.90
N ASN A 23 -17.12 -6.59 -16.23
CA ASN A 23 -15.88 -7.24 -16.66
C ASN A 23 -15.32 -8.23 -15.62
N ILE A 24 -16.18 -8.99 -14.95
CA ILE A 24 -15.83 -9.77 -13.76
C ILE A 24 -14.62 -10.71 -13.94
N ARG A 25 -14.43 -11.26 -15.15
CA ARG A 25 -13.28 -12.14 -15.46
C ARG A 25 -11.95 -11.40 -15.35
N LEU A 26 -11.87 -10.16 -15.84
CA LEU A 26 -10.68 -9.33 -15.75
C LEU A 26 -10.40 -8.95 -14.30
N TRP A 27 -11.45 -8.62 -13.55
CA TRP A 27 -11.30 -8.24 -12.14
C TRP A 27 -10.93 -9.41 -11.22
N ARG A 28 -11.31 -10.65 -11.56
CA ARG A 28 -10.76 -11.85 -10.89
C ARG A 28 -9.29 -12.08 -11.19
N LEU A 29 -8.81 -11.71 -12.39
CA LEU A 29 -7.38 -11.75 -12.69
C LEU A 29 -6.64 -10.67 -11.90
N TYR A 30 -7.21 -9.48 -11.85
CA TYR A 30 -6.72 -8.37 -11.03
C TYR A 30 -6.60 -8.77 -9.56
N GLU A 31 -7.64 -9.37 -8.96
CA GLU A 31 -7.63 -9.89 -7.59
C GLU A 31 -6.46 -10.85 -7.35
N ARG A 32 -6.21 -11.80 -8.26
CA ARG A 32 -5.08 -12.71 -8.13
C ARG A 32 -3.75 -11.98 -8.18
N ALA A 33 -3.61 -11.01 -9.09
CA ALA A 33 -2.39 -10.23 -9.23
C ALA A 33 -2.11 -9.38 -7.99
N THR A 34 -3.12 -8.67 -7.47
CA THR A 34 -2.99 -7.87 -6.25
C THR A 34 -2.79 -8.73 -5.01
N LEU A 35 -3.42 -9.91 -4.92
CA LEU A 35 -3.21 -10.84 -3.82
C LEU A 35 -1.75 -11.32 -3.76
N ILE A 36 -1.18 -11.74 -4.90
CA ILE A 36 0.23 -12.14 -4.98
C ILE A 36 1.13 -10.96 -4.63
N ALA A 37 0.89 -9.80 -5.23
CA ALA A 37 1.69 -8.59 -4.98
C ALA A 37 1.62 -8.14 -3.51
N GLY A 38 0.44 -8.16 -2.90
CA GLY A 38 0.22 -7.81 -1.48
C GLY A 38 0.94 -8.77 -0.53
N HIS A 39 0.99 -10.06 -0.84
CA HIS A 39 1.79 -11.01 -0.06
C HIS A 39 3.30 -10.81 -0.22
N MET A 40 3.77 -10.33 -1.37
CA MET A 40 5.19 -10.02 -1.61
C MET A 40 5.64 -8.69 -0.99
N ALA A 41 4.70 -7.78 -0.72
CA ALA A 41 4.99 -6.42 -0.27
C ALA A 41 5.78 -6.30 1.04
N PRO A 42 5.55 -7.11 2.09
CA PRO A 42 6.41 -7.12 3.28
C PRO A 42 7.87 -7.45 2.97
N LEU A 43 8.15 -8.33 2.01
CA LEU A 43 9.54 -8.65 1.62
C LEU A 43 10.21 -7.46 0.93
N VAL A 44 9.48 -6.78 0.04
CA VAL A 44 9.95 -5.55 -0.63
C VAL A 44 10.25 -4.47 0.41
N THR A 45 9.36 -4.30 1.39
CA THR A 45 9.51 -3.36 2.50
C THR A 45 10.75 -3.68 3.33
N ILE A 46 10.95 -4.96 3.68
CA ILE A 46 12.14 -5.40 4.40
C ILE A 46 13.41 -5.07 3.62
N ALA A 47 13.44 -5.36 2.32
CA ALA A 47 14.60 -5.08 1.48
C ALA A 47 14.92 -3.57 1.43
N ILE A 48 13.91 -2.73 1.20
CA ILE A 48 14.07 -1.27 1.11
C ILE A 48 14.57 -0.70 2.44
N VAL A 49 13.90 -1.00 3.56
CA VAL A 49 14.26 -0.46 4.87
C VAL A 49 15.67 -0.92 5.27
N THR A 50 15.98 -2.20 5.05
CA THR A 50 17.32 -2.74 5.33
C THR A 50 18.40 -2.04 4.51
N TYR A 51 18.17 -1.81 3.21
CA TYR A 51 19.10 -1.07 2.36
C TYR A 51 19.31 0.36 2.86
N CYS A 52 18.23 1.08 3.17
CA CYS A 52 18.30 2.46 3.65
C CYS A 52 19.10 2.56 4.96
N LEU A 53 18.86 1.64 5.89
CA LEU A 53 19.59 1.63 7.17
C LEU A 53 21.05 1.20 7.01
N ALA A 54 21.35 0.26 6.11
CA ALA A 54 22.71 -0.23 5.90
C ALA A 54 23.61 0.76 5.15
N THR A 55 23.03 1.64 4.32
CA THR A 55 23.78 2.57 3.46
C THR A 55 23.63 4.04 3.85
N PHE A 56 22.66 4.37 4.72
CA PHE A 56 22.21 5.75 4.97
C PHE A 56 21.84 6.51 3.68
N THR A 57 21.40 5.78 2.65
CA THR A 57 20.94 6.33 1.37
C THR A 57 19.59 5.74 0.99
N ILE A 58 18.73 6.54 0.37
CA ILE A 58 17.50 6.05 -0.24
C ILE A 58 17.84 5.61 -1.68
N PRO A 59 17.55 4.36 -2.09
CA PRO A 59 17.91 3.89 -3.42
C PRO A 59 17.06 4.59 -4.48
N TYR A 60 17.65 4.93 -5.63
CA TYR A 60 16.88 5.31 -6.81
C TYR A 60 15.98 4.14 -7.24
N PRO A 61 14.69 4.35 -7.59
CA PRO A 61 13.98 5.61 -7.83
C PRO A 61 13.31 6.24 -6.59
N LEU A 62 13.45 5.67 -5.39
CA LEU A 62 12.65 6.04 -4.21
C LEU A 62 12.93 7.44 -3.65
N THR A 63 13.96 8.11 -4.16
CA THR A 63 14.29 9.51 -3.87
C THR A 63 14.55 10.27 -5.15
N PRO A 64 14.26 11.59 -5.19
CA PRO A 64 14.71 12.45 -6.27
C PRO A 64 16.23 12.39 -6.44
N GLN A 65 16.70 12.43 -7.69
CA GLN A 65 18.14 12.40 -7.99
C GLN A 65 18.83 13.75 -7.73
N LYS A 66 18.08 14.86 -7.76
CA LYS A 66 18.62 16.21 -7.58
C LYS A 66 17.60 17.08 -6.85
N LEU A 67 18.11 17.98 -6.02
CA LEU A 67 17.36 19.10 -5.45
C LEU A 67 17.96 20.43 -5.92
N PRO A 68 17.15 21.49 -6.12
CA PRO A 68 15.68 21.52 -6.01
C PRO A 68 14.99 20.77 -7.16
N LEU A 69 13.76 20.33 -6.94
CA LEU A 69 12.91 19.71 -7.97
C LEU A 69 12.49 20.74 -9.02
N THR A 70 12.32 20.29 -10.26
CA THR A 70 11.63 21.11 -11.27
C THR A 70 10.12 21.20 -10.96
N SER A 71 9.41 22.11 -11.63
CA SER A 71 7.96 22.21 -11.51
C SER A 71 7.24 20.93 -11.99
N SER A 72 7.75 20.27 -13.05
CA SER A 72 7.18 19.01 -13.54
C SER A 72 7.37 17.88 -12.54
N GLU A 73 8.56 17.77 -11.94
CA GLU A 73 8.88 16.78 -10.91
C GLU A 73 8.05 17.00 -9.63
N SER A 74 7.86 18.26 -9.23
CA SER A 74 7.01 18.60 -8.09
C SER A 74 5.56 18.20 -8.32
N LEU A 75 5.04 18.47 -9.53
CA LEU A 75 3.69 18.04 -9.92
C LEU A 75 3.58 16.52 -9.99
N ALA A 76 4.59 15.84 -10.53
CA ALA A 76 4.64 14.38 -10.62
C ALA A 76 4.67 13.72 -9.24
N LEU A 77 5.37 14.31 -8.27
CA LEU A 77 5.37 13.84 -6.89
C LEU A 77 3.97 13.94 -6.26
N ILE A 78 3.31 15.10 -6.38
CA ILE A 78 1.94 15.30 -5.87
C ILE A 78 0.98 14.32 -6.54
N LEU A 79 1.07 14.20 -7.87
CA LEU A 79 0.26 13.26 -8.64
C LEU A 79 0.52 11.81 -8.21
N GLY A 80 1.78 11.46 -7.93
CA GLY A 80 2.16 10.14 -7.42
C GLY A 80 1.48 9.81 -6.09
N ILE A 81 1.44 10.77 -5.14
CA ILE A 81 0.74 10.61 -3.86
C ILE A 81 -0.76 10.41 -4.08
N VAL A 82 -1.38 11.25 -4.92
CA VAL A 82 -2.82 11.18 -5.21
C VAL A 82 -3.18 9.86 -5.89
N ILE A 83 -2.39 9.44 -6.89
CA ILE A 83 -2.59 8.17 -7.59
C ILE A 83 -2.41 7.00 -6.63
N ALA A 84 -1.35 6.99 -5.82
CA ALA A 84 -1.08 5.92 -4.87
C ALA A 84 -2.25 5.78 -3.88
N PHE A 85 -2.68 6.88 -3.28
CA PHE A 85 -3.79 6.90 -2.33
C PHE A 85 -5.11 6.46 -2.97
N ILE A 86 -5.52 7.08 -4.09
CA ILE A 86 -6.80 6.75 -4.72
C ILE A 86 -6.80 5.30 -5.21
N SER A 87 -5.76 4.87 -5.91
CA SER A 87 -5.70 3.50 -6.42
C SER A 87 -5.77 2.46 -5.30
N HIS A 88 -5.09 2.71 -4.18
CA HIS A 88 -5.11 1.87 -2.99
C HIS A 88 -6.55 1.66 -2.50
N GLU A 89 -7.27 2.75 -2.23
CA GLU A 89 -8.61 2.67 -1.67
C GLU A 89 -9.66 2.16 -2.69
N LEU A 90 -9.54 2.55 -3.96
CA LEU A 90 -10.43 2.02 -4.99
C LEU A 90 -10.22 0.52 -5.23
N SER A 91 -9.02 0.00 -4.96
CA SER A 91 -8.74 -1.43 -5.03
C SER A 91 -9.54 -2.22 -4.00
N HIS A 92 -9.60 -1.72 -2.75
CA HIS A 92 -10.44 -2.29 -1.68
C HIS A 92 -11.90 -2.40 -2.11
N ILE A 93 -12.46 -1.34 -2.70
CA ILE A 93 -13.83 -1.32 -3.23
C ILE A 93 -14.01 -2.30 -4.39
N ALA A 94 -13.05 -2.35 -5.31
CA ALA A 94 -13.11 -3.22 -6.47
C ALA A 94 -13.12 -4.69 -6.07
N ILE A 95 -12.32 -5.08 -5.07
CA ILE A 95 -12.30 -6.45 -4.55
C ILE A 95 -13.62 -6.80 -3.86
N LEU A 96 -14.20 -5.92 -3.04
CA LEU A 96 -15.55 -6.14 -2.50
C LEU A 96 -16.56 -6.43 -3.63
N ALA A 97 -16.50 -5.64 -4.71
CA ALA A 97 -17.37 -5.83 -5.86
C ALA A 97 -17.11 -7.17 -6.58
N VAL A 98 -15.87 -7.66 -6.67
CA VAL A 98 -15.56 -8.98 -7.27
C VAL A 98 -16.30 -10.11 -6.55
N HIS A 99 -16.46 -10.00 -5.24
CA HIS A 99 -17.18 -10.97 -4.40
C HIS A 99 -18.69 -10.69 -4.30
N GLY A 100 -19.22 -9.75 -5.09
CA GLY A 100 -20.64 -9.39 -5.13
C GLY A 100 -21.10 -8.50 -3.97
N ILE A 101 -20.17 -7.89 -3.24
CA ILE A 101 -20.45 -7.00 -2.12
C ILE A 101 -20.49 -5.56 -2.61
N LYS A 102 -21.55 -4.84 -2.27
CA LYS A 102 -21.69 -3.41 -2.56
C LYS A 102 -21.18 -2.61 -1.38
N ALA A 103 -20.09 -1.89 -1.56
CA ALA A 103 -19.68 -0.87 -0.60
C ALA A 103 -20.70 0.28 -0.61
N THR A 104 -21.09 0.74 0.57
CA THR A 104 -22.08 1.79 0.80
C THR A 104 -21.44 3.16 0.93
N GLY A 105 -20.16 3.22 1.31
CA GLY A 105 -19.42 4.45 1.49
C GLY A 105 -17.94 4.25 1.22
N PHE A 106 -17.31 5.31 0.72
CA PHE A 106 -15.87 5.44 0.58
C PHE A 106 -15.51 6.87 0.98
N GLY A 107 -14.39 7.04 1.67
CA GLY A 107 -13.93 8.38 2.00
C GLY A 107 -12.52 8.47 2.53
N VAL A 108 -12.14 9.70 2.88
CA VAL A 108 -10.86 10.04 3.52
C VAL A 108 -11.15 10.61 4.89
N VAL A 109 -10.46 10.10 5.91
CA VAL A 109 -10.44 10.67 7.25
C VAL A 109 -9.13 11.42 7.44
N ILE A 110 -9.25 12.70 7.79
CA ILE A 110 -8.11 13.56 8.16
C ILE A 110 -8.26 13.87 9.65
N GLY A 111 -7.46 13.18 10.47
CA GLY A 111 -7.42 13.34 11.93
C GLY A 111 -6.00 13.12 12.47
N SER A 112 -5.86 12.37 13.56
CA SER A 112 -4.55 11.97 14.09
C SER A 112 -3.79 11.03 13.15
N LEU A 113 -4.48 10.39 12.20
CA LEU A 113 -3.93 9.63 11.09
C LEU A 113 -4.70 10.00 9.82
N ILE A 114 -3.99 10.23 8.71
CA ILE A 114 -4.61 10.43 7.40
C ILE A 114 -4.75 9.05 6.76
N GLY A 115 -5.97 8.65 6.43
CA GLY A 115 -6.25 7.36 5.81
C GLY A 115 -7.58 7.36 5.06
N GLY A 116 -7.76 6.38 4.17
CA GLY A 116 -9.07 6.12 3.58
C GLY A 116 -9.89 5.15 4.41
N TYR A 117 -11.18 5.08 4.08
CA TYR A 117 -12.08 4.10 4.64
C TYR A 117 -13.07 3.63 3.59
N VAL A 118 -13.46 2.37 3.69
CA VAL A 118 -14.51 1.74 2.88
C VAL A 118 -15.53 1.13 3.83
N GLU A 119 -16.79 1.51 3.64
CA GLU A 119 -17.93 0.97 4.39
C GLU A 119 -18.68 -0.04 3.54
N ALA A 120 -18.90 -1.23 4.08
CA ALA A 120 -19.70 -2.28 3.45
C ALA A 120 -20.35 -3.16 4.51
N THR A 121 -21.55 -3.66 4.20
CA THR A 121 -22.29 -4.61 5.05
C THR A 121 -22.47 -5.92 4.31
N PHE A 122 -22.05 -7.02 4.91
CA PHE A 122 -22.18 -8.36 4.34
C PHE A 122 -22.21 -9.43 5.44
N PRO A 123 -22.73 -10.63 5.16
CA PRO A 123 -22.77 -11.74 6.13
C PRO A 123 -21.38 -12.16 6.59
N GLU A 124 -21.26 -12.66 7.81
CA GLU A 124 -19.97 -13.06 8.40
C GLU A 124 -19.28 -14.19 7.60
N GLU A 125 -20.05 -15.04 6.93
CA GLU A 125 -19.51 -16.13 6.09
C GLU A 125 -18.68 -15.58 4.92
N LYS A 126 -19.05 -14.41 4.40
CA LYS A 126 -18.31 -13.71 3.34
C LYS A 126 -17.02 -13.09 3.83
N LEU A 127 -16.89 -12.81 5.13
CA LEU A 127 -15.68 -12.21 5.69
C LEU A 127 -14.45 -13.08 5.47
N LYS A 128 -14.58 -14.40 5.68
CA LYS A 128 -13.46 -15.34 5.48
C LYS A 128 -12.98 -15.41 4.03
N GLU A 129 -13.91 -15.24 3.08
CA GLU A 129 -13.61 -15.23 1.64
C GLU A 129 -12.87 -13.94 1.26
N VAL A 130 -13.29 -12.80 1.81
CA VAL A 130 -12.90 -11.48 1.30
C VAL A 130 -11.78 -10.83 2.10
N LYS A 131 -11.56 -11.21 3.37
CA LYS A 131 -10.57 -10.58 4.28
C LYS A 131 -9.19 -10.49 3.64
N LYS A 132 -8.65 -11.62 3.15
CA LYS A 132 -7.30 -11.66 2.57
C LYS A 132 -7.22 -10.91 1.23
N PRO A 133 -8.08 -11.18 0.24
CA PRO A 133 -8.11 -10.39 -0.99
C PRO A 133 -8.23 -8.88 -0.74
N PHE A 134 -9.08 -8.47 0.20
CA PHE A 134 -9.30 -7.07 0.56
C PHE A 134 -8.00 -6.43 1.09
N TYR A 135 -7.44 -6.92 2.19
CA TYR A 135 -6.22 -6.31 2.77
C TYR A 135 -4.99 -6.43 1.86
N ALA A 136 -4.94 -7.42 0.96
CA ALA A 136 -3.88 -7.49 -0.03
C ALA A 136 -4.07 -6.50 -1.19
N ALA A 137 -5.31 -6.07 -1.48
CA ALA A 137 -5.67 -5.28 -2.65
C ALA A 137 -4.95 -3.94 -2.69
N GLY A 138 -5.09 -3.15 -1.63
CA GLY A 138 -4.52 -1.81 -1.51
C GLY A 138 -3.00 -1.79 -1.66
N ILE A 139 -2.30 -2.64 -0.91
CA ILE A 139 -0.83 -2.75 -1.01
C ILE A 139 -0.43 -3.32 -2.37
N GLY A 140 -1.14 -4.34 -2.84
CA GLY A 140 -0.84 -5.04 -4.09
C GLY A 140 -0.93 -4.13 -5.31
N ILE A 141 -1.96 -3.28 -5.40
CA ILE A 141 -2.07 -2.33 -6.51
C ILE A 141 -0.96 -1.29 -6.49
N ASN A 142 -0.58 -0.78 -5.32
CA ASN A 142 0.52 0.18 -5.23
C ASN A 142 1.84 -0.48 -5.65
N LEU A 143 2.08 -1.75 -5.29
CA LEU A 143 3.28 -2.46 -5.76
C LEU A 143 3.28 -2.65 -7.27
N ILE A 144 2.15 -3.05 -7.86
CA ILE A 144 2.00 -3.21 -9.32
C ILE A 144 2.22 -1.88 -10.04
N MET A 145 1.60 -0.80 -9.56
CA MET A 145 1.73 0.53 -10.16
C MET A 145 3.15 1.09 -9.99
N GLY A 146 3.77 0.88 -8.83
CA GLY A 146 5.18 1.20 -8.60
C GLY A 146 6.09 0.50 -9.61
N ALA A 147 5.96 -0.82 -9.76
CA ALA A 147 6.73 -1.58 -10.72
C ALA A 147 6.48 -1.13 -12.18
N LEU A 148 5.22 -0.85 -12.54
CA LEU A 148 4.84 -0.37 -13.86
C LEU A 148 5.49 0.99 -14.17
N PHE A 149 5.31 1.97 -13.28
CA PHE A 149 5.87 3.31 -13.48
C PHE A 149 7.40 3.32 -13.45
N LEU A 150 8.02 2.46 -12.63
CA LEU A 150 9.48 2.27 -12.67
C LEU A 150 9.93 1.75 -14.03
N THR A 151 9.26 0.72 -14.54
CA THR A 151 9.59 0.14 -15.86
C THR A 151 9.46 1.20 -16.96
N LEU A 152 8.37 1.98 -16.94
CA LEU A 152 8.17 3.08 -17.89
C LEU A 152 9.22 4.19 -17.70
N SER A 153 9.56 4.54 -16.47
CA SER A 153 10.61 5.51 -16.17
C SER A 153 11.95 5.10 -16.78
N LEU A 154 12.34 3.84 -16.63
CA LEU A 154 13.58 3.30 -17.21
C LEU A 154 13.53 3.29 -18.75
N ALA A 155 12.40 2.89 -19.32
CA ALA A 155 12.21 2.83 -20.77
C ALA A 155 12.25 4.22 -21.43
N PHE A 156 11.63 5.22 -20.80
CA PHE A 156 11.52 6.58 -21.33
C PHE A 156 12.53 7.57 -20.74
N LYS A 157 13.37 7.11 -19.80
CA LYS A 157 14.33 7.95 -19.03
C LYS A 157 13.66 9.17 -18.39
N SER A 158 12.46 9.01 -17.82
CA SER A 158 11.69 10.09 -17.20
C SER A 158 11.83 10.10 -15.68
N SER A 159 12.27 11.23 -15.11
CA SER A 159 12.34 11.40 -13.66
C SER A 159 10.95 11.56 -13.04
N GLU A 160 9.99 12.14 -13.76
CA GLU A 160 8.60 12.27 -13.29
C GLU A 160 7.94 10.90 -13.07
N LEU A 161 8.10 9.96 -14.01
CA LEU A 161 7.60 8.60 -13.85
C LEU A 161 8.29 7.86 -12.70
N ALA A 162 9.59 8.12 -12.46
CA ALA A 162 10.29 7.59 -11.29
C ALA A 162 9.70 8.11 -9.98
N LEU A 163 9.31 9.39 -9.92
CA LEU A 163 8.68 9.97 -8.73
C LEU A 163 7.27 9.41 -8.49
N ILE A 164 6.47 9.23 -9.54
CA ILE A 164 5.15 8.58 -9.42
C ILE A 164 5.31 7.13 -8.93
N SER A 165 6.29 6.40 -9.48
CA SER A 165 6.67 5.07 -9.00
C SER A 165 7.08 5.10 -7.53
N ALA A 166 7.95 6.03 -7.14
CA ALA A 166 8.46 6.15 -5.79
C ALA A 166 7.33 6.32 -4.78
N MET A 167 6.35 7.18 -5.07
CA MET A 167 5.21 7.41 -4.17
C MET A 167 4.36 6.14 -3.99
N ASN A 168 4.12 5.38 -5.07
CA ASN A 168 3.45 4.10 -4.96
C ASN A 168 4.25 3.09 -4.11
N ILE A 169 5.57 3.00 -4.30
CA ILE A 169 6.41 2.10 -3.49
C ILE A 169 6.49 2.56 -2.03
N TRP A 170 6.50 3.86 -1.74
CA TRP A 170 6.44 4.36 -0.36
C TRP A 170 5.11 4.02 0.32
N PHE A 171 4.00 4.07 -0.41
CA PHE A 171 2.71 3.58 0.10
C PHE A 171 2.73 2.08 0.41
N VAL A 172 3.45 1.28 -0.41
CA VAL A 172 3.71 -0.13 -0.10
C VAL A 172 4.48 -0.26 1.22
N VAL A 173 5.59 0.47 1.37
CA VAL A 173 6.42 0.44 2.59
C VAL A 173 5.60 0.78 3.83
N ILE A 174 4.81 1.85 3.78
CA ILE A 174 3.98 2.31 4.91
C ILE A 174 2.91 1.27 5.27
N ASN A 175 2.21 0.71 4.28
CA ASN A 175 1.11 -0.23 4.55
C ASN A 175 1.55 -1.69 4.75
N SER A 176 2.84 -1.99 4.60
CA SER A 176 3.39 -3.34 4.75
C SER A 176 3.92 -3.67 6.15
N PHE A 177 3.89 -2.72 7.08
CA PHE A 177 4.29 -3.00 8.45
C PHE A 177 3.30 -3.96 9.12
N LEU A 178 3.82 -4.92 9.89
CA LEU A 178 3.04 -5.95 10.58
C LEU A 178 2.51 -5.47 11.95
N GLY A 179 2.38 -4.15 12.14
CA GLY A 179 1.75 -3.51 13.29
C GLY A 179 0.48 -2.76 12.88
N GLY A 180 -0.43 -2.49 13.82
CA GLY A 180 -1.65 -1.74 13.50
C GLY A 180 -1.37 -0.25 13.24
N PRO A 181 -2.13 0.44 12.38
CA PRO A 181 -3.35 0.01 11.67
C PRO A 181 -3.11 -0.34 10.17
N PHE A 182 -2.00 -1.02 9.82
CA PHE A 182 -1.64 -1.24 8.42
C PHE A 182 -2.25 -2.50 7.80
N ASP A 183 -2.51 -2.45 6.50
CA ASP A 183 -3.12 -3.55 5.72
C ASP A 183 -2.39 -4.89 5.87
N ALA A 184 -1.06 -4.90 5.86
CA ALA A 184 -0.31 -6.16 5.97
C ALA A 184 -0.50 -6.81 7.34
N ASN A 185 -0.62 -6.03 8.41
CA ASN A 185 -0.94 -6.59 9.72
C ASN A 185 -2.28 -7.32 9.70
N MET A 186 -3.29 -6.74 9.04
CA MET A 186 -4.62 -7.33 8.92
C MET A 186 -4.64 -8.55 7.98
N LEU A 187 -3.84 -8.52 6.91
CA LEU A 187 -3.65 -9.64 5.98
C LEU A 187 -3.09 -10.89 6.69
N TYR A 188 -2.19 -10.70 7.65
CA TYR A 188 -1.55 -11.79 8.39
C TYR A 188 -2.14 -12.06 9.79
N GLU A 189 -3.20 -11.35 10.17
CA GLU A 189 -3.78 -11.43 11.52
C GLU A 189 -4.20 -12.85 11.91
N ASP A 190 -4.85 -13.58 11.00
CA ASP A 190 -5.32 -14.94 11.28
C ASP A 190 -4.13 -15.89 11.52
N TYR A 191 -3.06 -15.75 10.73
CA TYR A 191 -1.83 -16.52 10.93
C TYR A 191 -1.14 -16.19 12.26
N PHE A 192 -1.21 -14.91 12.68
CA PHE A 192 -0.66 -14.46 13.95
C PHE A 192 -1.49 -14.95 15.15
N ALA A 193 -2.80 -15.08 14.99
CA ALA A 193 -3.69 -15.65 16.00
C ALA A 193 -3.40 -17.15 16.21
N GLU A 194 -3.15 -17.90 15.14
CA GLU A 194 -2.80 -19.32 15.19
C GLU A 194 -1.40 -19.57 15.77
N SER A 195 -0.47 -18.63 15.59
CA SER A 195 0.92 -18.75 16.06
C SER A 195 1.43 -17.46 16.71
N PRO A 196 1.10 -17.21 17.99
CA PRO A 196 1.49 -15.97 18.69
C PRO A 196 3.01 -15.76 18.79
N LEU A 197 3.78 -16.84 18.88
CA LEU A 197 5.24 -16.77 18.87
C LEU A 197 5.77 -16.30 17.50
N LEU A 198 5.23 -16.86 16.41
CA LEU A 198 5.59 -16.45 15.04
C LEU A 198 5.20 -14.99 14.78
N ALA A 199 4.04 -14.56 15.28
CA ALA A 199 3.63 -13.16 15.23
C ALA A 199 4.65 -12.23 15.90
N LYS A 200 5.14 -12.59 17.10
CA LYS A 200 6.18 -11.83 17.78
C LYS A 200 7.49 -11.81 16.97
N ILE A 201 7.90 -12.95 16.44
CA ILE A 201 9.11 -13.07 15.60
C ILE A 201 9.00 -12.13 14.40
N LEU A 202 7.93 -12.24 13.61
CA LEU A 202 7.77 -11.47 12.37
C LEU A 202 7.57 -9.96 12.62
N ARG A 203 7.01 -9.56 13.76
CA ARG A 203 6.85 -8.14 14.13
C ARG A 203 8.12 -7.53 14.71
N PHE A 204 8.80 -8.23 15.62
CA PHE A 204 9.86 -7.63 16.44
C PHE A 204 11.28 -7.97 15.96
N ILE A 205 11.52 -9.12 15.34
CA ILE A 205 12.87 -9.48 14.89
C ILE A 205 13.35 -8.56 13.76
N PRO A 206 12.58 -8.28 12.69
CA PRO A 206 13.00 -7.32 11.68
C PRO A 206 13.31 -5.95 12.28
N ALA A 207 12.48 -5.47 13.21
CA ALA A 207 12.70 -4.21 13.90
C ALA A 207 13.99 -4.22 14.76
N ALA A 208 14.26 -5.30 15.50
CA ALA A 208 15.49 -5.45 16.27
C ALA A 208 16.73 -5.49 15.37
N ILE A 209 16.67 -6.19 14.23
CA ILE A 209 17.73 -6.22 13.22
C ILE A 209 17.97 -4.80 12.67
N TRP A 210 16.91 -4.07 12.34
CA TRP A 210 17.01 -2.69 11.87
C TRP A 210 17.63 -1.75 12.89
N ILE A 211 17.24 -1.86 14.16
CA ILE A 211 17.85 -1.08 15.26
C ILE A 211 19.34 -1.41 15.35
N LEU A 212 19.71 -2.69 15.30
CA LEU A 212 21.11 -3.11 15.34
C LEU A 212 21.91 -2.54 14.16
N ILE A 213 21.38 -2.65 12.92
CA ILE A 213 22.02 -2.09 11.72
C ILE A 213 22.21 -0.58 11.89
N LEU A 214 21.17 0.12 12.35
CA LEU A 214 21.23 1.56 12.58
C LEU A 214 22.31 1.93 13.60
N VAL A 215 22.36 1.24 14.75
CA VAL A 215 23.38 1.48 15.80
C VAL A 215 24.78 1.22 15.25
N VAL A 216 24.99 0.10 14.55
CA VAL A 216 26.30 -0.23 13.96
C VAL A 216 26.74 0.82 12.94
N GLN A 217 25.83 1.30 12.10
CA GLN A 217 26.15 2.33 11.11
C GLN A 217 26.43 3.68 11.77
N LEU A 218 25.63 4.09 12.76
CA LEU A 218 25.86 5.32 13.52
C LEU A 218 27.25 5.32 14.17
N VAL A 219 27.66 4.21 14.77
CA VAL A 219 28.99 4.05 15.38
C VAL A 219 30.12 4.15 14.35
N LYS A 220 29.92 3.69 13.11
CA LYS A 220 30.94 3.79 12.04
C LYS A 220 31.09 5.21 11.49
N THR A 221 30.03 6.00 11.55
CA THR A 221 30.01 7.38 11.05
C THR A 221 30.43 8.44 12.07
N LEU A 222 30.52 8.08 13.36
CA LEU A 222 31.06 8.91 14.43
C LEU A 222 32.57 8.72 14.57
#